data_AF-A0A103Y9H3-F1
#
_entry.id   AF-A0A103Y9H3-F1
#
_cell.length_a   1.000
_cell.length_b   1.000
_cell.length_c   1.000
_cell.angle_alpha   90.00
_cell.angle_beta   90.00
_cell.angle_gamma   90.00
#
_symmetry.space_group_name_H-M   'P 1'
#
loop_
_entity.id
_entity.type
_entity.pdbx_description
1 polymer ?
#
loop_
_entity_poly.entity_id
_entity_poly.type
_entity_poly.pdbx_seq_one_letter_code
_entity_poly.pdbx_strand_id
1 'polypeptide(L)'
;MANYFSYFLLLLFTTVALTTTNLRRLSATGSLSPAPSPSTRPQLPVSALPISPPSPPPPPPEYIQQEQLKNIIDALIGAGDFAAWANILFNPNTNSSIPTTATAALIPTTATMFVPGNDALTHLSATATGAYNFDPFIIPYHILPQRLTFSELQLFKTQTRLPTLLPSKTVIITNNTAANFTIDDSLIEQPDIYLTAAVCVHGIATILDYTVYGDADSTPPSNSLPPPPLPTPDTTLTPPPELVRSPCGFVSGADFFVLLLLIFACISNR
;
A
#
# COMPACT_ATOMS: atom_id res chain seq x y z
N MET A 1 -9.08 37.58 -11.68
CA MET A 1 -7.78 37.11 -11.16
C MET A 1 -7.56 37.40 -9.67
N ALA A 2 -8.02 38.52 -9.10
CA ALA A 2 -7.79 38.85 -7.67
C ALA A 2 -8.41 37.85 -6.66
N ASN A 3 -9.54 37.21 -7.00
CA ASN A 3 -10.24 36.32 -6.06
C ASN A 3 -9.52 35.00 -5.81
N TYR A 4 -8.85 34.43 -6.83
CA TYR A 4 -8.16 33.15 -6.73
C TYR A 4 -6.87 33.24 -5.89
N PHE A 5 -6.19 34.38 -5.95
CA PHE A 5 -5.00 34.64 -5.13
C PHE A 5 -5.34 34.70 -3.63
N SER A 6 -6.52 35.23 -3.30
CA SER A 6 -7.02 35.28 -1.92
C SER A 6 -7.33 33.89 -1.36
N TYR A 7 -7.94 32.99 -2.16
CA TYR A 7 -8.21 31.62 -1.73
C TYR A 7 -6.93 30.81 -1.55
N PHE A 8 -5.95 31.01 -2.43
CA PHE A 8 -4.65 30.35 -2.33
C PHE A 8 -3.88 30.77 -1.07
N LEU A 9 -3.85 32.07 -0.75
CA LEU A 9 -3.26 32.57 0.49
C LEU A 9 -4.00 32.04 1.73
N LEU A 10 -5.34 32.00 1.70
CA LEU A 10 -6.12 31.44 2.81
C LEU A 10 -5.81 29.96 3.05
N LEU A 11 -5.66 29.17 1.99
CA LEU A 11 -5.34 27.74 2.06
C LEU A 11 -3.90 27.47 2.55
N LEU A 12 -2.97 28.38 2.25
CA LEU A 12 -1.61 28.35 2.76
C LEU A 12 -1.56 28.70 4.26
N PHE A 13 -2.35 29.66 4.72
CA PHE A 13 -2.39 30.02 6.14
C PHE A 13 -3.05 28.94 7.02
N THR A 14 -4.10 28.26 6.54
CA THR A 14 -4.75 27.19 7.31
C THR A 14 -3.87 25.95 7.46
N THR A 15 -3.06 25.62 6.45
CA THR A 15 -2.11 24.48 6.50
C THR A 15 -0.93 24.73 7.44
N VAL A 16 -0.44 25.97 7.56
CA VAL A 16 0.62 26.35 8.52
C VAL A 16 0.10 26.43 9.97
N ALA A 17 -1.16 26.82 10.17
CA ALA A 17 -1.77 26.86 11.50
C ALA A 17 -2.05 25.45 12.09
N LEU A 18 -2.40 24.46 11.25
CA LEU A 18 -2.63 23.08 11.71
C LEU A 18 -1.33 22.32 12.07
N THR A 19 -0.20 22.70 11.47
CA THR A 19 1.10 22.07 11.74
C THR A 19 1.77 22.60 13.01
N THR A 20 1.44 23.82 13.47
CA THR A 20 2.08 24.43 14.66
C THR A 20 1.40 24.09 15.99
N THR A 21 0.13 23.65 15.99
CA THR A 21 -0.59 23.29 17.22
C THR A 21 -0.25 21.92 17.78
N ASN A 22 0.39 21.05 16.99
CA ASN A 22 0.69 19.66 17.39
C ASN A 22 2.05 19.47 18.09
N LEU A 23 2.84 20.53 18.34
CA LEU A 23 4.17 20.43 18.96
C LEU A 23 4.27 20.98 20.39
N ARG A 24 3.15 21.27 21.08
CA ARG A 24 3.20 21.88 22.43
C ARG A 24 2.43 21.14 23.52
N ARG A 25 2.57 19.81 23.59
CA ARG A 25 2.28 19.09 24.83
C ARG A 25 3.18 17.87 24.92
N LEU A 26 4.23 17.98 25.72
CA LEU A 26 4.85 16.92 26.54
C LEU A 26 6.14 17.51 27.13
N SER A 27 6.01 18.26 28.22
CA SER A 27 7.12 18.57 29.15
C SER A 27 6.54 19.18 30.42
N ALA A 28 6.43 18.37 31.48
CA ALA A 28 6.47 18.85 32.86
C ALA A 28 6.74 17.66 33.81
N THR A 29 8.02 17.51 34.16
CA THR A 29 8.54 16.81 35.33
C THR A 29 8.38 17.66 36.60
N GLY A 30 8.32 17.01 37.77
CA GLY A 30 8.47 17.64 39.10
C GLY A 30 7.60 16.94 40.16
N SER A 31 8.11 16.06 41.05
CA SER A 31 9.07 16.22 42.16
C SER A 31 8.52 16.95 43.41
N LEU A 32 8.24 16.12 44.44
CA LEU A 32 8.37 16.28 45.91
C LEU A 32 7.91 17.57 46.65
N SER A 33 7.00 17.40 47.63
CA SER A 33 7.25 17.75 49.06
C SER A 33 6.12 17.28 50.03
N PRO A 34 6.38 17.14 51.35
CA PRO A 34 5.50 16.46 52.32
C PRO A 34 4.84 17.37 53.40
N ALA A 35 3.81 16.80 54.06
CA ALA A 35 3.20 17.11 55.39
C ALA A 35 2.38 18.41 55.56
N PRO A 36 1.46 18.57 56.56
CA PRO A 36 1.14 17.70 57.71
C PRO A 36 -0.38 17.39 57.94
N SER A 37 -0.67 16.42 58.81
CA SER A 37 -1.96 16.24 59.54
C SER A 37 -1.86 16.90 60.94
N PRO A 38 -2.93 17.03 61.76
CA PRO A 38 -4.35 16.72 61.59
C PRO A 38 -5.28 17.90 61.98
N SER A 39 -6.55 17.88 61.55
CA SER A 39 -7.62 18.61 62.24
C SER A 39 -8.93 17.83 62.13
N THR A 40 -9.27 17.21 63.26
CA THR A 40 -10.51 16.47 63.51
C THR A 40 -11.70 17.43 63.45
N ARG A 41 -12.48 17.35 62.37
CA ARG A 41 -13.84 17.91 62.32
C ARG A 41 -14.84 16.74 62.31
N PRO A 42 -15.93 16.77 63.09
CA PRO A 42 -16.95 15.73 63.03
C PRO A 42 -17.58 15.70 61.64
N GLN A 43 -17.38 14.60 60.90
CA GLN A 43 -18.10 14.37 59.64
C GLN A 43 -19.50 13.86 59.96
N LEU A 44 -20.51 14.58 59.47
CA LEU A 44 -21.86 14.05 59.25
C LEU A 44 -21.78 12.87 58.27
N PRO A 45 -22.68 11.87 58.35
CA PRO A 45 -22.60 10.68 57.52
C PRO A 45 -22.70 11.06 56.03
N VAL A 46 -21.59 10.86 55.32
CA VAL A 46 -21.53 10.99 53.86
C VAL A 46 -22.39 9.88 53.28
N SER A 47 -23.51 10.24 52.66
CA SER A 47 -24.28 9.30 51.84
C SER A 47 -23.36 8.80 50.73
N ALA A 48 -23.07 7.49 50.74
CA ALA A 48 -22.27 6.84 49.71
C ALA A 48 -22.95 7.04 48.36
N LEU A 49 -22.29 7.75 47.44
CA LEU A 49 -22.69 7.73 46.04
C LEU A 49 -22.52 6.31 45.48
N PRO A 50 -23.42 5.84 44.59
CA PRO A 50 -23.29 4.52 43.99
C PRO A 50 -21.96 4.42 43.22
N ILE A 51 -21.14 3.45 43.58
CA ILE A 51 -19.93 3.08 42.85
C ILE A 51 -20.38 2.68 41.44
N SER A 52 -19.91 3.38 40.41
CA SER A 52 -20.20 3.01 39.03
C SER A 52 -19.76 1.56 38.78
N PRO A 53 -20.56 0.73 38.09
CA PRO A 53 -20.17 -0.64 37.82
C PRO A 53 -18.85 -0.67 37.05
N PRO A 54 -17.98 -1.67 37.30
CA PRO A 54 -16.72 -1.81 36.58
C PRO A 54 -16.99 -1.90 35.08
N SER A 55 -16.19 -1.19 34.28
CA SER A 55 -16.25 -1.27 32.83
C SER A 55 -16.11 -2.73 32.37
N PRO A 56 -16.88 -3.17 31.37
CA PRO A 56 -16.78 -4.53 30.85
C PRO A 56 -15.35 -4.83 30.38
N PRO A 57 -14.88 -6.07 30.52
CA PRO A 57 -13.55 -6.46 30.04
C PRO A 57 -13.46 -6.25 28.51
N PRO A 58 -12.26 -5.92 27.99
CA PRO A 58 -12.05 -5.82 26.55
C PRO A 58 -12.35 -7.16 25.87
N PRO A 59 -12.84 -7.14 24.61
CA PRO A 59 -13.16 -8.35 23.89
C PRO A 59 -11.91 -9.22 23.65
N PRO A 60 -12.06 -10.55 23.52
CA PRO A 60 -10.95 -11.46 23.21
C PRO A 60 -10.27 -11.12 21.87
N PRO A 61 -8.96 -11.37 21.70
CA PRO A 61 -8.24 -11.09 20.45
C PRO A 61 -8.84 -11.74 19.20
N GLU A 62 -9.41 -12.93 19.32
CA GLU A 62 -10.06 -13.64 18.21
C GLU A 62 -11.27 -12.88 17.67
N TYR A 63 -12.03 -12.20 18.54
CA TYR A 63 -13.18 -11.40 18.13
C TYR A 63 -12.75 -10.19 17.30
N ILE A 64 -11.66 -9.53 17.71
CA ILE A 64 -11.09 -8.38 16.99
C ILE A 64 -10.61 -8.79 15.59
N GLN A 65 -9.99 -9.97 15.47
CA GLN A 65 -9.56 -10.51 14.17
C GLN A 65 -10.74 -10.83 13.27
N GLN A 66 -11.80 -11.46 13.80
CA GLN A 66 -13.03 -11.77 13.04
C GLN A 66 -13.76 -10.50 12.58
N GLU A 67 -13.82 -9.47 13.42
CA GLU A 67 -14.42 -8.19 13.05
C GLU A 67 -13.59 -7.47 11.98
N GLN A 68 -12.27 -7.44 12.13
CA GLN A 68 -11.37 -6.90 11.12
C GLN A 68 -11.55 -7.62 9.78
N LEU A 69 -11.66 -8.95 9.82
CA LEU A 69 -11.92 -9.78 8.65
C LEU A 69 -13.22 -9.38 7.95
N LYS A 70 -14.31 -9.26 8.72
CA LYS A 70 -15.60 -8.82 8.20
C LYS A 70 -15.51 -7.45 7.52
N ASN A 71 -14.79 -6.50 8.12
CA ASN A 71 -14.65 -5.16 7.57
C ASN A 71 -13.80 -5.14 6.29
N ILE A 72 -12.79 -6.02 6.18
CA ILE A 72 -12.03 -6.23 4.94
C ILE A 72 -12.97 -6.75 3.85
N ILE A 73 -13.81 -7.74 4.15
CA ILE A 73 -14.78 -8.30 3.20
C ILE A 73 -15.74 -7.21 2.71
N ASP A 74 -16.32 -6.45 3.64
CA ASP A 74 -17.26 -5.37 3.33
C ASP A 74 -16.60 -4.31 2.41
N ALA A 75 -15.31 -4.01 2.64
CA ALA A 75 -14.55 -3.07 1.80
C ALA A 75 -14.27 -3.63 0.40
N LEU A 76 -13.88 -4.90 0.27
CA LEU A 76 -13.63 -5.55 -1.03
C LEU A 76 -14.92 -5.65 -1.87
N ILE A 77 -16.04 -5.98 -1.23
CA ILE A 77 -17.36 -6.00 -1.89
C ILE A 77 -17.78 -4.58 -2.28
N GLY A 78 -17.58 -3.60 -1.39
CA GLY A 78 -17.91 -2.19 -1.64
C GLY A 78 -17.07 -1.54 -2.74
N ALA A 79 -15.84 -2.01 -2.96
CA ALA A 79 -14.99 -1.59 -4.06
C ALA A 79 -15.44 -2.14 -5.43
N GLY A 80 -16.27 -3.19 -5.45
CA GLY A 80 -16.91 -3.73 -6.65
C GLY A 80 -16.13 -4.87 -7.31
N ASP A 81 -14.90 -4.61 -7.75
CA ASP A 81 -14.16 -5.57 -8.60
C ASP A 81 -13.34 -6.62 -7.82
N PHE A 82 -13.51 -6.75 -6.50
CA PHE A 82 -12.66 -7.64 -5.68
C PHE A 82 -13.46 -8.69 -4.89
N ALA A 83 -14.77 -8.80 -5.16
CA ALA A 83 -15.66 -9.70 -4.43
C ALA A 83 -15.31 -11.19 -4.64
N ALA A 84 -14.79 -11.57 -5.80
CA ALA A 84 -14.38 -12.95 -6.05
C ALA A 84 -13.21 -13.38 -5.15
N TRP A 85 -12.23 -12.50 -4.95
CA TRP A 85 -11.12 -12.77 -4.03
C TRP A 85 -11.57 -12.82 -2.57
N ALA A 86 -12.52 -11.96 -2.18
CA ALA A 86 -13.15 -12.05 -0.86
C ALA A 86 -13.82 -13.42 -0.64
N ASN A 87 -14.49 -13.96 -1.66
CA ASN A 87 -15.07 -15.30 -1.59
C ASN A 87 -13.98 -16.39 -1.47
N ILE A 88 -12.88 -16.27 -2.22
CA ILE A 88 -11.76 -17.22 -2.16
C ILE A 88 -11.12 -17.25 -0.76
N LEU A 89 -10.87 -16.08 -0.19
CA LEU A 89 -10.18 -15.95 1.09
C LEU A 89 -11.06 -16.38 2.27
N PHE A 90 -12.37 -16.11 2.18
CA PHE A 90 -13.21 -16.09 3.38
C PHE A 90 -14.42 -17.04 3.34
N ASN A 91 -14.72 -17.65 2.19
CA ASN A 91 -15.87 -18.54 2.09
C ASN A 91 -15.49 -20.01 2.40
N PRO A 92 -15.99 -20.60 3.51
CA PRO A 92 -15.69 -21.98 3.91
C PRO A 92 -16.31 -23.07 3.01
N ASN A 93 -17.21 -22.70 2.08
CA ASN A 93 -17.91 -23.63 1.19
C ASN A 93 -17.45 -23.57 -0.28
N THR A 94 -16.56 -22.63 -0.61
CA THR A 94 -15.82 -22.73 -1.86
C THR A 94 -14.77 -23.81 -1.68
N ASN A 95 -14.52 -24.59 -2.71
CA ASN A 95 -13.47 -25.60 -2.75
C ASN A 95 -12.04 -25.03 -2.71
N SER A 96 -11.89 -23.81 -2.18
CA SER A 96 -10.64 -23.32 -1.61
C SER A 96 -10.27 -24.27 -0.48
N SER A 97 -9.14 -24.96 -0.63
CA SER A 97 -8.61 -25.90 0.35
C SER A 97 -8.14 -25.22 1.65
N ILE A 98 -8.36 -23.92 1.80
CA ILE A 98 -7.97 -23.11 2.95
C ILE A 98 -9.20 -22.83 3.81
N PRO A 99 -9.28 -23.43 5.02
CA PRO A 99 -10.33 -23.10 5.97
C PRO A 99 -10.31 -21.60 6.29
N THR A 100 -11.47 -20.96 6.46
CA THR A 100 -11.57 -19.55 6.87
C THR A 100 -10.78 -19.25 8.16
N THR A 101 -10.65 -20.23 9.06
CA THR A 101 -9.81 -20.14 10.27
C THR A 101 -8.31 -20.08 9.96
N ALA A 102 -7.85 -20.75 8.90
CA ALA A 102 -6.49 -20.66 8.42
C ALA A 102 -6.23 -19.30 7.75
N THR A 103 -7.20 -18.73 7.03
CA THR A 103 -7.07 -17.37 6.49
C THR A 103 -7.01 -16.31 7.58
N ALA A 104 -7.82 -16.44 8.64
CA ALA A 104 -7.72 -15.56 9.80
C ALA A 104 -6.36 -15.67 10.50
N ALA A 105 -5.82 -16.89 10.61
CA ALA A 105 -4.48 -17.13 11.15
C ALA A 105 -3.36 -16.59 10.23
N LEU A 106 -3.61 -16.48 8.92
CA LEU A 106 -2.69 -15.92 7.94
C LEU A 106 -2.68 -14.39 7.95
N ILE A 107 -3.63 -13.69 8.58
CA ILE A 107 -3.56 -12.23 8.70
C ILE A 107 -2.82 -11.89 9.99
N PRO A 108 -1.53 -11.51 9.92
CA PRO A 108 -0.79 -11.05 11.09
C PRO A 108 -1.46 -9.83 11.73
N THR A 109 -1.06 -9.53 12.97
CA THR A 109 -1.48 -8.30 13.67
C THR A 109 -1.17 -7.03 12.88
N THR A 110 -0.22 -7.09 11.94
CA THR A 110 0.03 -6.05 10.95
C THR A 110 0.25 -6.64 9.57
N ALA A 111 -0.48 -6.19 8.55
CA ALA A 111 -0.41 -6.78 7.21
C ALA A 111 -0.64 -5.76 6.07
N THR A 112 -0.07 -6.05 4.90
CA THR A 112 -0.52 -5.47 3.61
C THR A 112 -0.98 -6.61 2.73
N MET A 113 -2.17 -6.47 2.13
CA MET A 113 -2.71 -7.47 1.20
C MET A 113 -2.81 -6.86 -0.19
N PHE A 114 -2.28 -7.56 -1.18
CA PHE A 114 -2.50 -7.27 -2.58
C PHE A 114 -3.62 -8.18 -3.10
N VAL A 115 -4.72 -7.60 -3.55
CA VAL A 115 -5.95 -8.33 -3.89
C VAL A 115 -6.22 -8.18 -5.38
N PRO A 116 -6.13 -9.27 -6.17
CA PRO A 116 -6.41 -9.20 -7.60
C PRO A 116 -7.89 -8.92 -7.87
N GLY A 117 -8.15 -8.13 -8.91
CA GLY A 117 -9.49 -7.89 -9.45
C GLY A 117 -10.15 -9.16 -9.99
N ASN A 118 -11.46 -9.14 -10.18
CA ASN A 118 -12.23 -10.31 -10.63
C ASN A 118 -11.79 -10.76 -12.03
N ASP A 119 -11.43 -9.81 -12.91
CA ASP A 119 -10.95 -10.10 -14.26
C ASP A 119 -9.66 -10.95 -14.25
N ALA A 120 -8.77 -10.72 -13.28
CA ALA A 120 -7.55 -11.51 -13.09
C ALA A 120 -7.85 -12.98 -12.74
N LEU A 121 -8.99 -13.25 -12.12
CA LEU A 121 -9.39 -14.58 -11.64
C LEU A 121 -10.12 -15.41 -12.71
N THR A 122 -10.50 -14.79 -13.84
CA THR A 122 -11.19 -15.48 -14.94
C THR A 122 -10.38 -16.67 -15.47
N HIS A 123 -9.05 -16.56 -15.47
CA HIS A 123 -8.14 -17.63 -15.88
C HIS A 123 -8.04 -18.80 -14.88
N LEU A 124 -8.47 -18.60 -13.64
CA LEU A 124 -8.45 -19.62 -12.58
C LEU A 124 -9.80 -20.30 -12.36
N SER A 125 -10.86 -19.81 -12.99
CA SER A 125 -12.22 -20.32 -12.83
C SER A 125 -12.40 -21.64 -13.58
N ALA A 126 -12.71 -22.71 -12.85
CA ALA A 126 -13.11 -23.98 -13.44
C ALA A 126 -14.54 -23.86 -13.99
N THR A 127 -14.67 -24.01 -15.31
CA THR A 127 -15.81 -23.63 -16.15
C THR A 127 -17.12 -24.39 -15.89
N ALA A 128 -17.20 -25.26 -14.87
CA ALA A 128 -18.37 -26.09 -14.58
C ALA A 128 -18.92 -25.95 -13.14
N THR A 129 -18.13 -25.47 -12.18
CA THR A 129 -18.53 -25.48 -10.75
C THR A 129 -18.43 -24.11 -10.07
N GLY A 130 -17.93 -23.07 -10.77
CA GLY A 130 -17.68 -21.76 -10.15
C GLY A 130 -16.55 -21.78 -9.12
N ALA A 131 -15.79 -22.87 -9.12
CA ALA A 131 -14.64 -23.11 -8.29
C ALA A 131 -13.38 -22.47 -8.87
N TYR A 132 -12.52 -21.91 -8.01
CA TYR A 132 -11.18 -21.52 -8.41
C TYR A 132 -10.19 -22.65 -8.11
N ASN A 133 -9.36 -23.01 -9.08
CA ASN A 133 -8.26 -23.95 -8.87
C ASN A 133 -6.93 -23.21 -9.00
N PHE A 134 -6.27 -22.98 -7.87
CA PHE A 134 -4.98 -22.31 -7.82
C PHE A 134 -4.14 -22.88 -6.68
N ASP A 135 -2.81 -22.74 -6.79
CA ASP A 135 -1.88 -23.22 -5.77
C ASP A 135 -2.15 -22.50 -4.43
N PRO A 136 -2.38 -23.22 -3.30
CA PRO A 136 -2.62 -22.60 -2.01
C PRO A 136 -1.50 -21.64 -1.54
N PHE A 137 -0.28 -21.76 -2.08
CA PHE A 137 0.84 -20.85 -1.79
C PHE A 137 0.67 -19.45 -2.42
N ILE A 138 -0.26 -19.28 -3.36
CA ILE A 138 -0.59 -17.97 -3.94
C ILE A 138 -1.09 -17.00 -2.85
N ILE A 139 -1.94 -17.46 -1.94
CA ILE A 139 -2.50 -16.61 -0.89
C ILE A 139 -1.43 -16.01 0.01
N PRO A 140 -0.55 -16.78 0.68
CA PRO A 140 0.50 -16.20 1.51
C PRO A 140 1.51 -15.34 0.72
N TYR A 141 1.65 -15.52 -0.59
CA TYR A 141 2.49 -14.66 -1.43
C TYR A 141 1.89 -13.25 -1.64
N HIS A 142 0.57 -13.13 -1.62
CA HIS A 142 -0.14 -11.84 -1.77
C HIS A 142 -0.16 -11.00 -0.48
N ILE A 143 0.44 -11.49 0.61
CA ILE A 143 0.37 -10.85 1.93
C ILE A 143 1.78 -10.53 2.43
N LEU A 144 1.98 -9.28 2.84
CA LEU A 144 3.22 -8.81 3.48
C LEU A 144 3.01 -8.77 5.01
N PRO A 145 4.02 -9.12 5.82
CA PRO A 145 3.94 -9.09 7.29
C PRO A 145 4.01 -7.67 7.89
N GLN A 146 3.97 -6.64 7.04
CA GLN A 146 4.03 -5.23 7.43
C GLN A 146 2.91 -4.47 6.75
N ARG A 147 2.37 -3.46 7.44
CA ARG A 147 1.34 -2.56 6.92
C ARG A 147 2.00 -1.42 6.15
N LEU A 148 1.65 -1.26 4.88
CA LEU A 148 2.17 -0.27 3.96
C LEU A 148 1.01 0.36 3.20
N THR A 149 0.78 1.66 3.41
CA THR A 149 -0.12 2.44 2.55
C THR A 149 0.47 2.62 1.16
N PHE A 150 -0.33 3.12 0.23
CA PHE A 150 0.19 3.44 -1.10
C PHE A 150 1.25 4.54 -1.06
N SER A 151 1.06 5.56 -0.21
CA SER A 151 2.07 6.60 -0.02
C SER A 151 3.38 6.08 0.57
N GLU A 152 3.33 5.07 1.45
CA GLU A 152 4.52 4.39 1.99
C GLU A 152 5.20 3.52 0.92
N LEU A 153 4.41 2.80 0.10
CA LEU A 153 4.92 2.01 -1.02
C LEU A 153 5.69 2.87 -2.04
N GLN A 154 5.20 4.08 -2.31
CA GLN A 154 5.84 5.04 -3.22
C GLN A 154 7.21 5.54 -2.77
N LEU A 155 7.57 5.37 -1.49
CA LEU A 155 8.88 5.76 -0.97
C LEU A 155 9.99 4.78 -1.37
N PHE A 156 9.62 3.56 -1.73
CA PHE A 156 10.58 2.56 -2.16
C PHE A 156 11.02 2.79 -3.61
N LYS A 157 12.24 2.36 -3.92
CA LYS A 157 12.79 2.41 -5.27
C LYS A 157 12.33 1.19 -6.07
N THR A 158 12.29 1.32 -7.38
CA THR A 158 12.21 0.15 -8.27
C THR A 158 13.30 -0.87 -7.92
N GLN A 159 13.00 -2.15 -8.09
CA GLN A 159 13.80 -3.31 -7.68
C GLN A 159 13.88 -3.55 -6.16
N THR A 160 13.18 -2.77 -5.33
CA THR A 160 13.06 -3.09 -3.89
C THR A 160 12.25 -4.37 -3.72
N ARG A 161 12.77 -5.30 -2.90
CA ARG A 161 12.11 -6.56 -2.56
C ARG A 161 11.47 -6.48 -1.18
N LEU A 162 10.21 -6.91 -1.07
CA LEU A 162 9.43 -6.89 0.17
C LEU A 162 9.09 -8.33 0.59
N PRO A 163 9.26 -8.69 1.86
CA PRO A 163 8.97 -10.04 2.34
C PRO A 163 7.47 -10.36 2.28
N THR A 164 7.12 -11.59 1.93
CA THR A 164 5.75 -12.09 1.97
C THR A 164 5.54 -13.05 3.14
N LEU A 165 4.31 -13.50 3.36
CA LEU A 165 4.03 -14.59 4.30
C LEU A 165 4.35 -15.97 3.73
N LEU A 166 4.63 -16.08 2.43
CA LEU A 166 5.19 -17.28 1.85
C LEU A 166 6.69 -17.33 2.16
N PRO A 167 7.18 -18.31 2.95
CA PRO A 167 8.56 -18.31 3.43
C PRO A 167 9.58 -18.27 2.29
N SER A 168 10.62 -17.46 2.46
CA SER A 168 11.71 -17.24 1.48
C SER A 168 11.26 -16.64 0.15
N LYS A 169 10.01 -16.17 0.02
CA LYS A 169 9.51 -15.50 -1.17
C LYS A 169 9.27 -14.01 -0.92
N THR A 170 9.58 -13.21 -1.92
CA THR A 170 9.50 -11.74 -1.86
C THR A 170 8.83 -11.21 -3.12
N VAL A 171 7.98 -10.18 -2.97
CA VAL A 171 7.50 -9.39 -4.11
C VAL A 171 8.52 -8.30 -4.43
N ILE A 172 8.51 -7.80 -5.66
CA ILE A 172 9.42 -6.76 -6.14
C ILE A 172 8.64 -5.57 -6.70
N ILE A 173 9.09 -4.36 -6.35
CA ILE A 173 8.55 -3.13 -6.95
C ILE A 173 9.14 -3.00 -8.35
N THR A 174 8.30 -3.17 -9.36
CA THR A 174 8.70 -3.19 -10.78
C THR A 174 8.61 -1.81 -11.41
N ASN A 175 7.70 -0.95 -10.92
CA ASN A 175 7.59 0.45 -11.30
C ASN A 175 7.13 1.26 -10.08
N ASN A 176 7.79 2.39 -9.80
CA ASN A 176 7.46 3.24 -8.66
C ASN A 176 6.86 4.61 -9.06
N THR A 177 6.48 4.79 -10.31
CA THR A 177 5.80 6.02 -10.76
C THR A 177 4.37 6.04 -10.22
N ALA A 178 3.92 7.19 -9.70
CA ALA A 178 2.61 7.30 -9.05
C ALA A 178 1.43 6.91 -9.96
N ALA A 179 1.54 7.13 -11.27
CA ALA A 179 0.49 6.83 -12.24
C ALA A 179 0.51 5.37 -12.77
N ASN A 180 1.60 4.63 -12.54
CA ASN A 180 1.78 3.27 -13.07
C ASN A 180 2.62 2.44 -12.08
N PHE A 181 2.23 2.47 -10.81
CA PHE A 181 2.96 1.79 -9.75
C PHE A 181 2.66 0.29 -9.82
N THR A 182 3.69 -0.54 -9.94
CA THR A 182 3.53 -1.98 -10.13
C THR A 182 4.35 -2.80 -9.13
N ILE A 183 3.74 -3.89 -8.66
CA ILE A 183 4.34 -4.96 -7.85
C ILE A 183 4.33 -6.23 -8.69
N ASP A 184 5.49 -6.86 -8.93
CA ASP A 184 5.60 -8.06 -9.80
C ASP A 184 4.92 -7.87 -11.17
N ASP A 185 5.10 -6.69 -11.79
CA ASP A 185 4.42 -6.23 -13.01
C ASP A 185 2.89 -6.15 -12.94
N SER A 186 2.30 -6.32 -11.76
CA SER A 186 0.89 -6.09 -11.50
C SER A 186 0.66 -4.64 -11.07
N LEU A 187 -0.18 -3.92 -11.81
CA LEU A 187 -0.56 -2.53 -11.52
C LEU A 187 -1.39 -2.47 -10.23
N ILE A 188 -1.06 -1.55 -9.33
CA ILE A 188 -1.96 -1.16 -8.24
C ILE A 188 -3.06 -0.28 -8.83
N GLU A 189 -4.23 -0.86 -9.08
CA GLU A 189 -5.37 -0.17 -9.69
C GLU A 189 -6.17 0.62 -8.66
N GLN A 190 -6.31 0.05 -7.46
CA GLN A 190 -7.05 0.70 -6.38
C GLN A 190 -6.24 0.67 -5.08
N PRO A 191 -5.50 1.74 -4.78
CA PRO A 191 -4.74 1.82 -3.55
C PRO A 191 -5.66 1.97 -2.33
N ASP A 192 -5.21 1.45 -1.19
CA ASP A 192 -5.81 1.68 0.14
C ASP A 192 -7.33 1.39 0.22
N ILE A 193 -7.83 0.33 -0.45
CA ILE A 193 -9.24 -0.12 -0.42
C ILE A 193 -9.74 -0.26 1.01
N TYR A 194 -8.89 -0.80 1.88
CA TYR A 194 -9.14 -0.90 3.31
C TYR A 194 -7.89 -0.45 4.06
N LEU A 195 -8.09 0.41 5.06
CA LEU A 195 -6.99 1.00 5.81
C LEU A 195 -7.32 1.13 7.29
N THR A 196 -6.49 0.51 8.12
CA THR A 196 -6.46 0.71 9.58
C THR A 196 -5.02 0.97 10.03
N ALA A 197 -4.81 1.12 11.34
CA ALA A 197 -3.46 1.18 11.91
C ALA A 197 -2.68 -0.14 11.74
N ALA A 198 -3.39 -1.25 11.54
CA ALA A 198 -2.82 -2.60 11.50
C ALA A 198 -2.78 -3.18 10.08
N VAL A 199 -3.81 -2.92 9.26
CA VAL A 199 -3.96 -3.56 7.96
C VAL A 199 -4.12 -2.54 6.86
N CYS A 200 -3.53 -2.84 5.70
CA CYS A 200 -3.76 -2.13 4.46
C CYS A 200 -4.09 -3.14 3.35
N VAL A 201 -5.02 -2.79 2.45
CA VAL A 201 -5.41 -3.61 1.31
C VAL A 201 -5.33 -2.77 0.05
N HIS A 202 -4.64 -3.28 -0.97
CA HIS A 202 -4.52 -2.69 -2.29
C HIS A 202 -5.13 -3.62 -3.33
N GLY A 203 -5.92 -3.08 -4.24
CA GLY A 203 -6.40 -3.79 -5.43
C GLY A 203 -5.34 -3.78 -6.53
N ILE A 204 -5.10 -4.95 -7.13
CA ILE A 204 -4.11 -5.12 -8.20
C ILE A 204 -4.72 -5.75 -9.46
N ALA A 205 -4.13 -5.45 -10.62
CA ALA A 205 -4.66 -5.85 -11.93
C ALA A 205 -4.51 -7.34 -12.24
N THR A 206 -3.43 -7.98 -11.76
CA THR A 206 -3.11 -9.39 -12.06
C THR A 206 -2.69 -10.14 -10.81
N ILE A 207 -2.80 -11.47 -10.84
CA ILE A 207 -2.37 -12.35 -9.74
C ILE A 207 -0.84 -12.37 -9.66
N LEU A 208 -0.30 -12.17 -8.46
CA LEU A 208 1.14 -12.26 -8.21
C LEU A 208 1.61 -13.72 -8.29
N ASP A 209 2.57 -13.99 -9.16
CA ASP A 209 3.12 -15.32 -9.39
C ASP A 209 4.50 -15.46 -8.75
N TYR A 210 4.56 -16.18 -7.62
CA TYR A 210 5.80 -16.42 -6.88
C TYR A 210 6.81 -17.29 -7.64
N THR A 211 6.40 -17.99 -8.70
CA THR A 211 7.32 -18.78 -9.54
C THR A 211 8.10 -17.91 -10.52
N VAL A 212 7.58 -16.72 -10.83
CA VAL A 212 8.24 -15.75 -11.72
C VAL A 212 9.08 -14.78 -10.89
N TYR A 213 8.47 -14.15 -9.88
CA TYR A 213 9.10 -13.06 -9.15
C TYR A 213 9.59 -13.44 -7.76
N GLY A 214 9.14 -14.55 -7.17
CA GLY A 214 9.27 -14.76 -5.74
C GLY A 214 10.70 -14.99 -5.23
N ASP A 215 11.61 -15.47 -6.08
CA ASP A 215 12.98 -15.80 -5.70
C ASP A 215 13.92 -14.58 -5.75
N ALA A 216 14.76 -14.41 -4.72
CA ALA A 216 15.69 -13.28 -4.62
C ALA A 216 16.62 -13.14 -5.84
N ASP A 217 16.96 -14.28 -6.46
CA ASP A 217 17.85 -14.39 -7.60
C ASP A 217 17.13 -14.35 -8.96
N SER A 218 15.78 -14.35 -8.97
CA SER A 218 15.07 -14.21 -10.24
C SER A 218 15.27 -12.78 -10.74
N THR A 219 15.98 -12.67 -11.87
CA THR A 219 15.98 -11.44 -12.65
C THR A 219 14.56 -11.31 -13.22
N PRO A 220 13.86 -10.18 -13.02
CA PRO A 220 12.56 -9.95 -13.65
C PRO A 220 12.66 -10.28 -15.14
N PRO A 221 11.63 -10.90 -15.76
CA PRO A 221 11.61 -11.09 -17.20
C PRO A 221 11.83 -9.71 -17.84
N SER A 222 13.02 -9.51 -18.41
CA SER A 222 13.29 -8.30 -19.16
C SER A 222 12.30 -8.33 -20.31
N ASN A 223 11.34 -7.40 -20.34
CA ASN A 223 10.57 -7.10 -21.55
C ASN A 223 11.57 -7.10 -22.71
N SER A 224 11.50 -8.12 -23.54
CA SER A 224 12.54 -8.43 -24.52
C SER A 224 12.52 -7.32 -25.55
N LEU A 225 13.36 -6.31 -25.33
CA LEU A 225 13.84 -5.46 -26.41
C LEU A 225 14.31 -6.43 -27.51
N PRO A 226 13.79 -6.30 -28.74
CA PRO A 226 14.20 -7.18 -29.83
C PRO A 226 15.72 -7.19 -29.89
N PRO A 227 16.35 -8.37 -30.08
CA PRO A 227 17.81 -8.46 -30.10
C PRO A 227 18.34 -7.45 -31.13
N PRO A 228 19.40 -6.68 -30.79
CA PRO A 228 20.02 -5.81 -31.77
C PRO A 228 20.37 -6.64 -33.01
N PRO A 229 20.11 -6.13 -34.23
CA PRO A 229 20.37 -6.88 -35.45
C PRO A 229 21.83 -7.36 -35.46
N LEU A 230 21.99 -8.67 -35.64
CA LEU A 230 23.29 -9.34 -35.65
C LEU A 230 24.21 -8.70 -36.71
N PRO A 231 25.49 -8.42 -36.40
CA PRO A 231 26.46 -7.99 -37.40
C PRO A 231 26.58 -9.06 -38.49
N THR A 232 26.29 -8.69 -39.74
CA THR A 232 26.55 -9.54 -40.89
C THR A 232 28.07 -9.59 -41.15
N PRO A 233 28.65 -10.76 -41.48
CA PRO A 233 30.07 -10.86 -41.80
C PRO A 233 30.44 -10.04 -43.04
N ASP A 234 31.51 -9.27 -42.92
CA ASP A 234 32.04 -8.28 -43.85
C ASP A 234 32.09 -8.71 -45.33
N THR A 235 31.83 -7.75 -46.22
CA THR A 235 32.41 -7.74 -47.56
C THR A 235 32.77 -6.30 -47.96
N THR A 236 34.08 -6.06 -48.01
CA THR A 236 34.79 -5.14 -48.92
C THR A 236 34.92 -3.66 -48.53
N LEU A 237 36.06 -3.37 -47.90
CA LEU A 237 37.02 -2.28 -48.17
C LEU A 237 36.50 -1.03 -48.90
N THR A 238 36.40 0.08 -48.17
CA THR A 238 36.63 1.44 -48.70
C THR A 238 37.18 2.33 -47.56
N PRO A 239 38.27 3.12 -47.76
CA PRO A 239 38.85 3.92 -46.69
C PRO A 239 38.00 5.16 -46.35
N PRO A 240 38.16 5.74 -45.14
CA PRO A 240 37.21 6.69 -44.56
C PRO A 240 37.47 8.13 -45.03
N PRO A 241 36.44 8.97 -45.18
CA PRO A 241 36.62 10.41 -45.05
C PRO A 241 36.59 10.81 -43.56
N GLU A 242 37.61 11.56 -43.21
CA GLU A 242 37.88 12.15 -41.90
C GLU A 242 36.93 13.33 -41.57
N LEU A 243 36.67 13.53 -40.26
CA LEU A 243 36.01 14.68 -39.59
C LEU A 243 34.49 14.84 -39.85
N VAL A 244 33.62 14.94 -38.83
CA VAL A 244 33.58 16.00 -37.81
C VAL A 244 33.03 15.48 -36.48
N ARG A 245 33.74 15.75 -35.38
CA ARG A 245 33.21 15.66 -34.00
C ARG A 245 32.19 16.78 -33.77
N SER A 246 30.99 16.42 -33.34
CA SER A 246 30.05 17.33 -32.66
C SER A 246 29.77 16.80 -31.24
N PRO A 247 29.90 17.62 -30.17
CA PRO A 247 29.79 17.16 -28.79
C PRO A 247 28.40 17.36 -28.17
N CYS A 248 28.12 16.50 -27.19
CA CYS A 248 27.28 16.69 -26.00
C CYS A 248 25.77 16.97 -26.14
N GLY A 249 24.98 16.11 -25.48
CA GLY A 249 23.61 16.37 -25.05
C GLY A 249 23.33 15.68 -23.73
N PHE A 250 23.91 16.21 -22.65
CA PHE A 250 23.51 15.92 -21.26
C PHE A 250 22.15 16.60 -21.04
N VAL A 251 21.10 15.82 -20.79
CA VAL A 251 19.76 16.39 -20.56
C VAL A 251 19.68 16.90 -19.12
N SER A 252 19.92 18.21 -19.00
CA SER A 252 19.83 19.03 -17.79
C SER A 252 18.37 19.43 -17.54
N GLY A 253 18.02 19.69 -16.27
CA GLY A 253 16.68 19.97 -15.73
C GLY A 253 15.96 21.24 -16.21
N ALA A 254 16.11 21.62 -17.48
CA ALA A 254 15.35 22.68 -18.14
C ALA A 254 14.04 22.18 -18.78
N ASP A 255 13.88 20.87 -19.03
CA ASP A 255 12.68 20.32 -19.68
C ASP A 255 11.42 20.39 -18.79
N PHE A 256 11.57 20.47 -17.47
CA PHE A 256 10.45 20.63 -16.55
C PHE A 256 9.80 22.03 -16.65
N PHE A 257 10.60 23.07 -16.91
CA PHE A 257 10.10 24.45 -17.00
C PHE A 257 9.33 24.71 -18.30
N VAL A 258 9.73 24.05 -19.39
CA VAL A 258 9.02 24.15 -20.68
C VAL A 258 7.66 23.45 -20.62
N LEU A 259 7.58 22.28 -19.97
CA LEU A 259 6.32 21.58 -19.75
C LEU A 259 5.38 22.39 -18.84
N LEU A 260 5.91 22.99 -17.77
CA LEU A 260 5.11 23.82 -16.86
C LEU A 260 4.60 25.10 -17.54
N LEU A 261 5.42 25.77 -18.36
CA LEU A 261 5.00 26.94 -19.14
C LEU A 261 3.91 26.61 -20.17
N LEU A 262 3.96 25.42 -20.78
CA LEU A 262 2.91 24.96 -21.69
C LEU A 262 1.59 24.66 -20.96
N ILE A 263 1.64 24.11 -19.74
CA ILE A 263 0.44 23.88 -18.92
C ILE A 263 -0.19 25.22 -18.51
N PHE A 264 0.60 26.21 -18.09
CA PHE A 264 0.08 27.54 -17.75
C PHE A 264 -0.48 28.30 -18.96
N ALA A 265 0.15 28.18 -20.13
CA ALA A 265 -0.36 28.79 -21.36
C ALA A 265 -1.70 28.17 -21.80
N CYS A 266 -1.89 26.85 -21.59
CA CYS A 266 -3.14 26.15 -21.90
C CYS A 266 -4.28 26.51 -20.94
N ILE A 267 -3.98 26.80 -19.66
CA ILE A 267 -4.99 27.19 -18.67
C ILE A 267 -5.39 28.66 -18.82
N SER A 268 -4.50 29.51 -19.31
CA SER A 268 -4.78 30.95 -19.47
C SER A 268 -5.59 31.32 -20.72
N ASN A 269 -5.90 30.36 -21.60
CA ASN A 269 -6.65 30.58 -22.85
C ASN A 269 -8.05 29.91 -22.84
N ARG A 270 -8.59 29.63 -21.66
CA ARG A 270 -9.99 29.28 -21.41
C ARG A 270 -10.58 30.24 -20.37
#